data_AF-W4K6W7-F1
#
_entry.id   AF-W4K6W7-F1
#
_cell.length_a   1.000
_cell.length_b   1.000
_cell.length_c   1.000
_cell.angle_alpha   90.00
_cell.angle_beta   90.00
_cell.angle_gamma   90.00
#
_symmetry.space_group_name_H-M   'P 1'
#
loop_
_entity.id
_entity.type
_entity.pdbx_description
1 polymer ?
#
loop_
_entity_poly.entity_id
_entity_poly.type
_entity_poly.pdbx_seq_one_letter_code
_entity_poly.pdbx_strand_id
1 'polypeptide(L)'
;MASPLEVVYMPPANPSPQVQRVLRWAETFSSFERNVGAHFADDVEYHVLPRALQRPVVTRRRACEEGFERQRSLFNFVIHDLVESGSMISVHVSSYGTGANGTLYTNEYFFTFYFRPGGQWEDGLPKIAVVHEFVDSLSTERRAAGGT
;
A
#
# COMPACT_ATOMS: atom_id res chain seq x y z
N MET A 1 15.83 -11.07 20.19
CA MET A 1 16.38 -11.98 19.17
C MET A 1 15.94 -11.43 17.82
N ALA A 2 16.87 -11.02 16.95
CA ALA A 2 16.53 -10.55 15.61
C ALA A 2 16.05 -11.75 14.77
N SER A 3 14.93 -11.59 14.08
CA SER A 3 14.33 -12.65 13.26
C SER A 3 15.27 -12.97 12.07
N PRO A 4 15.56 -14.24 11.73
CA PRO A 4 16.81 -14.56 11.04
C PRO A 4 16.89 -14.26 9.55
N LEU A 5 15.84 -13.77 8.89
CA LEU A 5 15.85 -13.42 7.47
C LEU A 5 14.82 -12.33 7.19
N GLU A 6 15.10 -11.09 7.59
CA GLU A 6 14.33 -9.96 7.07
C GLU A 6 14.80 -9.73 5.64
N VAL A 7 14.15 -10.41 4.69
CA VAL A 7 14.38 -10.18 3.27
C VAL A 7 13.82 -8.79 2.98
N VAL A 8 14.72 -7.85 2.75
CA VAL A 8 14.39 -6.50 2.28
C VAL A 8 14.48 -6.53 0.76
N TYR A 9 13.39 -6.20 0.09
CA TYR A 9 13.36 -6.13 -1.36
C TYR A 9 14.35 -5.08 -1.87
N MET A 10 15.21 -5.48 -2.80
CA MET A 10 16.11 -4.59 -3.52
C MET A 10 15.58 -4.42 -4.95
N PRO A 11 15.14 -3.21 -5.34
CA PRO A 11 14.71 -2.95 -6.70
C PRO A 11 15.82 -3.30 -7.71
N PRO A 12 15.48 -3.84 -8.89
CA PRO A 12 16.46 -4.00 -9.97
C PRO A 12 16.96 -2.63 -10.42
N ALA A 13 18.16 -2.57 -11.04
CA ALA A 13 18.75 -1.31 -11.50
C ALA A 13 17.88 -0.54 -12.51
N ASN A 14 17.10 -1.27 -13.32
CA ASN A 14 16.20 -0.72 -14.32
C ASN A 14 14.79 -1.32 -14.14
N PRO A 15 14.03 -0.88 -13.12
CA PRO A 15 12.69 -1.41 -12.86
C PRO A 15 11.72 -1.01 -13.99
N SER A 16 10.72 -1.85 -14.26
CA SER A 16 9.67 -1.52 -15.20
C SER A 16 8.88 -0.28 -14.75
N PRO A 17 8.16 0.41 -15.66
CA PRO A 17 7.31 1.54 -15.26
C PRO A 17 6.25 1.17 -14.21
N GLN A 18 5.77 -0.07 -14.18
CA GLN A 18 4.81 -0.54 -13.17
C GLN A 18 5.48 -0.69 -11.81
N VAL A 19 6.67 -1.33 -11.78
CA VAL A 19 7.48 -1.45 -10.56
C VAL A 19 7.83 -0.06 -10.02
N GLN A 20 8.29 0.86 -10.87
CA GLN A 20 8.57 2.24 -10.49
C GLN A 20 7.36 2.93 -9.85
N ARG A 21 6.15 2.73 -10.40
CA ARG A 21 4.93 3.30 -9.82
C ARG A 21 4.65 2.76 -8.42
N VAL A 22 4.80 1.44 -8.19
CA VAL A 22 4.56 0.81 -6.88
C VAL A 22 5.59 1.25 -5.86
N LEU A 23 6.87 1.33 -6.24
CA LEU A 23 7.93 1.80 -5.34
C LEU A 23 7.68 3.24 -4.91
N ARG A 24 7.37 4.14 -5.85
CA ARG A 24 7.00 5.52 -5.51
C ARG A 24 5.76 5.58 -4.63
N TRP A 25 4.75 4.76 -4.90
CA TRP A 25 3.56 4.68 -4.05
C TRP A 25 3.94 4.28 -2.61
N ALA A 26 4.78 3.26 -2.43
CA ALA A 26 5.24 2.84 -1.09
C ALA A 26 6.08 3.93 -0.40
N GLU A 27 6.94 4.62 -1.15
CA GLU A 27 7.75 5.73 -0.64
C GLU A 27 6.89 6.89 -0.11
N THR A 28 5.70 7.16 -0.68
CA THR A 28 4.84 8.26 -0.19
C THR A 28 4.41 8.10 1.27
N PHE A 29 4.36 6.86 1.77
CA PHE A 29 4.04 6.58 3.18
C PHE A 29 5.20 6.93 4.11
N SER A 30 6.42 6.65 3.67
CA SER A 30 7.64 6.90 4.45
C SER A 30 8.14 8.35 4.31
N SER A 31 7.88 9.02 3.19
CA SER A 31 8.35 10.39 2.89
C SER A 31 7.41 11.50 3.36
N PHE A 32 6.26 11.15 3.94
CA PHE A 32 5.18 12.08 4.26
C PHE A 32 4.75 12.95 3.06
N GLU A 33 4.83 12.45 1.83
CA GLU A 33 4.30 13.18 0.68
C GLU A 33 2.78 13.28 0.75
N ARG A 34 2.21 14.42 0.33
CA ARG A 34 0.77 14.75 0.51
C ARG A 34 -0.16 14.17 -0.55
N ASN A 35 0.35 13.51 -1.58
CA ASN A 35 -0.47 13.16 -2.73
C ASN A 35 -0.35 11.69 -3.13
N VAL A 36 -0.71 10.79 -2.20
CA VAL A 36 -0.89 9.35 -2.52
C VAL A 36 -1.89 9.18 -3.69
N GLY A 37 -2.84 10.11 -3.81
CA GLY A 37 -3.78 10.19 -4.92
C GLY A 37 -3.13 10.28 -6.29
N ALA A 38 -1.90 10.79 -6.40
CA ALA A 38 -1.18 10.89 -7.66
C ALA A 38 -0.78 9.53 -8.24
N HIS A 39 -0.82 8.43 -7.48
CA HIS A 39 -0.48 7.10 -8.01
C HIS A 39 -1.67 6.40 -8.67
N PHE A 40 -2.88 6.86 -8.40
CA PHE A 40 -4.13 6.21 -8.77
C PHE A 40 -4.82 6.88 -9.97
N ALA A 41 -5.55 6.08 -10.75
CA ALA A 41 -6.51 6.57 -11.73
C ALA A 41 -7.71 7.22 -11.02
N ASP A 42 -8.39 8.15 -11.70
CA ASP A 42 -9.52 8.91 -11.12
C ASP A 42 -10.64 8.04 -10.58
N ASP A 43 -10.88 6.91 -11.25
CA ASP A 43 -11.88 5.89 -10.95
C ASP A 43 -11.26 4.61 -10.41
N VAL A 44 -10.15 4.72 -9.66
CA VAL A 44 -9.56 3.57 -8.98
C VAL A 44 -10.57 2.87 -8.08
N GLU A 45 -10.56 1.54 -8.13
CA GLU A 45 -11.26 0.69 -7.18
C GLU A 45 -10.29 0.13 -6.15
N TYR A 46 -10.53 0.42 -4.87
CA TYR A 46 -9.71 -0.09 -3.79
C TYR A 46 -10.52 -1.08 -2.94
N HIS A 47 -10.11 -2.34 -2.96
CA HIS A 47 -10.77 -3.44 -2.26
C HIS A 47 -9.93 -3.87 -1.06
N VAL A 48 -10.46 -3.66 0.15
CA VAL A 48 -9.85 -4.18 1.38
C VAL A 48 -10.37 -5.58 1.65
N LEU A 49 -9.46 -6.52 1.82
CA LEU A 49 -9.67 -7.95 1.94
C LEU A 49 -9.02 -8.45 3.26
N PRO A 50 -9.48 -9.56 3.83
CA PRO A 50 -10.51 -10.47 3.31
C PRO A 50 -11.93 -9.90 3.38
N ARG A 51 -12.83 -10.41 2.53
CA ARG A 51 -14.27 -10.00 2.49
C ARG A 51 -14.98 -10.12 3.84
N ALA A 52 -14.49 -10.99 4.73
CA ALA A 52 -15.00 -11.14 6.09
C ALA A 52 -14.96 -9.83 6.91
N LEU A 53 -14.05 -8.91 6.58
CA LEU A 53 -13.99 -7.58 7.22
C LEU A 53 -15.12 -6.63 6.77
N GLN A 54 -15.92 -7.02 5.77
CA GLN A 54 -17.07 -6.27 5.24
C GLN A 54 -16.75 -4.81 4.92
N ARG A 55 -15.52 -4.53 4.50
CA ARG A 55 -15.08 -3.19 4.11
C ARG A 55 -15.69 -2.82 2.75
N PRO A 56 -16.25 -1.61 2.60
CA PRO A 56 -16.75 -1.16 1.32
C PRO A 56 -15.59 -0.96 0.33
N VAL A 57 -15.88 -1.11 -0.97
CA VAL A 57 -14.94 -0.69 -2.02
C VAL A 57 -14.76 0.82 -1.91
N VAL A 58 -13.51 1.27 -1.88
CA VAL A 58 -13.15 2.66 -1.68
C VAL A 58 -12.73 3.27 -3.01
N THR A 59 -13.28 4.44 -3.36
CA THR A 59 -12.86 5.21 -4.54
C THR A 59 -11.64 6.08 -4.22
N ARG A 60 -10.93 6.57 -5.26
CA ARG A 60 -9.71 7.41 -5.14
C ARG A 60 -9.81 8.44 -4.01
N ARG A 61 -10.91 9.18 -4.01
CA ARG A 61 -11.19 10.27 -3.07
C ARG A 61 -11.18 9.78 -1.63
N ARG A 62 -11.95 8.73 -1.30
CA ARG A 62 -12.00 8.20 0.07
C ARG A 62 -10.71 7.47 0.48
N ALA A 63 -10.05 6.77 -0.44
CA ALA A 63 -8.80 6.09 -0.16
C ALA A 63 -7.70 7.10 0.24
N CYS A 64 -7.62 8.21 -0.49
CA CYS A 64 -6.61 9.25 -0.28
C CYS A 64 -6.97 10.23 0.84
N GLU A 65 -8.20 10.76 0.86
CA GLU A 65 -8.59 11.83 1.78
C GLU A 65 -8.90 11.33 3.20
N GLU A 66 -9.47 10.12 3.34
CA GLU A 66 -9.94 9.63 4.65
C GLU A 66 -9.01 8.56 5.25
N GLY A 67 -8.46 7.68 4.42
CA GLY A 67 -7.58 6.59 4.84
C GLY A 67 -6.15 7.05 5.11
N PHE A 68 -5.48 7.53 4.06
CA PHE A 68 -4.03 7.75 4.11
C PHE A 68 -3.62 9.00 4.90
N GLU A 69 -4.35 10.11 4.78
CA GLU A 69 -4.02 11.34 5.51
C GLU A 69 -4.14 11.19 7.05
N ARG A 70 -5.03 10.32 7.55
CA ARG A 70 -5.12 10.02 9.00
C ARG A 70 -4.01 9.10 9.51
N GLN A 71 -3.44 8.31 8.62
CA GLN A 71 -2.43 7.30 8.92
C GLN A 71 -0.99 7.81 8.70
N ARG A 72 -0.89 8.96 8.04
CA ARG A 72 0.31 9.64 7.53
C ARG A 72 1.44 9.84 8.54
N SER A 73 1.16 10.09 9.81
CA SER A 73 2.23 10.36 10.80
C SER A 73 2.80 9.10 11.46
N LEU A 74 2.29 7.92 11.10
CA LEU A 74 2.38 6.78 11.99
C LEU A 74 2.93 5.51 11.36
N PHE A 75 3.12 5.38 10.04
CA PHE A 75 3.53 4.09 9.45
C PHE A 75 4.71 4.21 8.47
N ASN A 76 5.64 3.28 8.58
CA ASN A 76 6.65 2.99 7.56
C ASN A 76 6.26 1.67 6.88
N PHE A 77 6.45 1.59 5.56
CA PHE A 77 6.30 0.35 4.80
C PHE A 77 7.65 -0.27 4.47
N VAL A 78 7.76 -1.59 4.61
CA VAL A 78 8.89 -2.40 4.17
C VAL A 78 8.38 -3.43 3.18
N ILE A 79 8.88 -3.37 1.95
CA ILE A 79 8.58 -4.35 0.92
C ILE A 79 9.50 -5.55 1.13
N HIS A 80 8.92 -6.73 1.29
CA HIS A 80 9.63 -7.99 1.44
C HIS A 80 9.81 -8.71 0.11
N ASP A 81 8.77 -8.71 -0.71
CA ASP A 81 8.76 -9.34 -2.02
C ASP A 81 7.89 -8.56 -3.01
N LEU A 82 8.24 -8.63 -4.29
CA LEU A 82 7.53 -8.00 -5.39
C LEU A 82 7.54 -8.92 -6.61
N VAL A 83 6.36 -9.27 -7.08
CA VAL A 83 6.16 -10.09 -8.29
C VAL A 83 5.45 -9.28 -9.35
N GLU A 84 6.08 -9.15 -10.52
CA GLU A 84 5.49 -8.54 -11.71
C GLU A 84 4.96 -9.61 -12.67
N SER A 85 3.72 -9.44 -13.14
CA SER A 85 3.11 -10.32 -14.14
C SER A 85 2.13 -9.55 -15.04
N GLY A 86 2.56 -9.27 -16.27
CA GLY A 86 1.72 -8.58 -17.26
C GLY A 86 1.35 -7.16 -16.85
N SER A 87 0.07 -6.92 -16.56
CA SER A 87 -0.49 -5.63 -16.12
C SER A 87 -0.74 -5.57 -14.61
N MET A 88 -0.07 -6.43 -13.85
CA MET A 88 -0.29 -6.61 -12.42
C MET A 88 1.05 -6.68 -11.67
N ILE A 89 1.10 -6.01 -10.52
CA ILE A 89 2.16 -6.17 -9.52
C ILE A 89 1.54 -6.72 -8.24
N SER A 90 2.11 -7.77 -7.67
CA SER A 90 1.82 -8.17 -6.29
C SER A 90 3.01 -7.84 -5.39
N VAL A 91 2.75 -7.29 -4.21
CA VAL A 91 3.78 -7.00 -3.21
C VAL A 91 3.39 -7.53 -1.85
N HIS A 92 4.38 -8.10 -1.17
CA HIS A 92 4.33 -8.46 0.23
C HIS A 92 4.97 -7.34 1.04
N VAL A 93 4.23 -6.77 1.98
CA VAL A 93 4.65 -5.57 2.71
C VAL A 93 4.35 -5.74 4.19
N SER A 94 5.26 -5.33 5.05
CA SER A 94 4.95 -5.04 6.45
C SER A 94 4.85 -3.54 6.68
N SER A 95 3.99 -3.15 7.60
CA SER A 95 3.95 -1.81 8.15
C SER A 95 4.25 -1.82 9.63
N TYR A 96 4.97 -0.82 10.09
CA TYR A 96 5.18 -0.60 11.51
C TYR A 96 5.09 0.88 11.85
N GLY A 97 4.70 1.14 13.08
CA GLY A 97 4.24 2.45 13.44
C GLY A 97 3.92 2.67 14.89
N THR A 98 3.65 3.92 15.23
CA THR A 98 3.17 4.31 16.56
C THR A 98 1.85 5.02 16.40
N GLY A 99 0.79 4.51 17.02
CA GLY A 99 -0.54 5.13 17.07
C GLY A 99 -0.52 6.51 17.73
N ALA A 100 -1.59 7.29 17.54
CA ALA A 100 -1.74 8.61 18.19
C ALA A 100 -1.72 8.54 19.73
N ASN A 101 -2.03 7.38 20.31
CA ASN A 101 -1.97 7.09 21.74
C ASN A 101 -0.63 6.49 22.20
N GLY A 102 0.38 6.44 21.34
CA GLY A 102 1.68 5.83 21.64
C GLY A 102 1.73 4.30 21.48
N THR A 103 0.63 3.65 21.13
CA THR A 103 0.59 2.19 20.93
C THR A 103 1.35 1.80 19.68
N LEU A 104 2.33 0.90 19.80
CA LEU A 104 3.00 0.32 18.65
C LEU A 104 2.00 -0.47 17.81
N TYR A 105 2.06 -0.26 16.51
CA TYR A 105 1.28 -1.00 15.53
C TYR A 105 2.24 -1.66 14.55
N THR A 106 2.02 -2.94 14.33
CA THR A 106 2.66 -3.69 13.27
C THR A 106 1.57 -4.43 12.52
N ASN A 107 1.66 -4.46 11.20
CA ASN A 107 0.73 -5.23 10.39
C ASN A 107 1.41 -5.73 9.12
N GLU A 108 0.84 -6.75 8.51
CA GLU A 108 1.36 -7.39 7.32
C GLU A 108 0.27 -7.42 6.24
N TYR A 109 0.71 -7.23 4.99
CA TYR A 109 -0.16 -6.98 3.86
C TYR A 109 0.34 -7.71 2.62
N PHE A 110 -0.62 -8.15 1.81
CA PHE A 110 -0.39 -8.41 0.39
C PHE A 110 -1.20 -7.42 -0.42
N PHE A 111 -0.52 -6.63 -1.24
CA PHE A 111 -1.20 -5.78 -2.23
C PHE A 111 -1.10 -6.41 -3.60
N THR A 112 -2.20 -6.36 -4.36
CA THR A 112 -2.18 -6.59 -5.79
C THR A 112 -2.66 -5.34 -6.50
N PHE A 113 -1.81 -4.79 -7.35
CA PHE A 113 -2.05 -3.59 -8.15
C PHE A 113 -2.31 -3.99 -9.59
N TYR A 114 -3.38 -3.46 -10.17
CA TYR A 114 -3.67 -3.58 -11.60
C TYR A 114 -3.55 -2.22 -12.26
N PHE A 115 -2.85 -2.17 -13.39
CA PHE A 115 -2.51 -0.93 -14.08
C PHE A 115 -3.36 -0.73 -15.33
N ARG A 116 -3.68 0.53 -15.62
CA ARG A 116 -4.25 0.89 -16.92
C ARG A 116 -3.19 0.89 -18.02
N PRO A 117 -3.44 0.22 -19.14
CA PRO A 117 -2.61 0.40 -20.32
C PRO A 117 -2.79 1.82 -20.88
N GLY A 118 -1.69 2.46 -21.29
CA GLY A 118 -1.74 3.55 -22.27
C GLY A 118 -2.14 4.96 -21.81
N GLY A 119 -1.84 5.39 -20.59
CA GLY A 119 -2.01 6.81 -20.24
C GLY A 119 -0.72 7.62 -20.36
N GLN A 120 -0.74 8.73 -21.11
CA GLN A 120 0.26 9.80 -20.98
C GLN A 120 -0.04 10.59 -19.71
N TRP A 121 0.45 10.10 -18.58
CA TRP A 121 0.36 10.82 -17.31
C TRP A 121 1.53 11.79 -17.17
N GLU A 122 1.38 12.81 -16.32
CA GLU A 122 2.37 13.91 -16.18
C GLU A 122 3.81 13.43 -15.91
N ASP A 123 3.97 12.29 -15.24
CA ASP A 123 5.26 11.68 -14.91
C ASP A 123 5.66 10.50 -15.83
N GLY A 124 4.86 10.21 -16.86
CA GLY A 124 5.10 9.12 -17.82
C GLY A 124 4.91 7.71 -17.27
N LEU A 125 4.45 7.55 -16.02
CA LEU A 125 4.28 6.24 -15.37
C LEU A 125 2.81 5.79 -15.37
N PRO A 126 2.53 4.48 -15.50
CA PRO A 126 1.16 3.96 -15.49
C PRO A 126 0.45 4.28 -14.17
N LYS A 127 -0.88 4.48 -14.19
CA LYS A 127 -1.68 4.67 -12.97
C LYS A 127 -2.28 3.36 -12.52
N ILE A 128 -2.42 3.22 -11.21
CA ILE A 128 -3.07 2.09 -10.57
C ILE A 128 -4.59 2.27 -10.69
N ALA A 129 -5.27 1.29 -11.26
CA ALA A 129 -6.72 1.30 -11.51
C ALA A 129 -7.50 0.40 -10.57
N VAL A 130 -6.89 -0.69 -10.09
CA VAL A 130 -7.49 -1.54 -9.06
C VAL A 130 -6.43 -1.88 -8.03
N VAL A 131 -6.79 -1.81 -6.76
CA VAL A 131 -5.99 -2.29 -5.63
C VAL A 131 -6.77 -3.36 -4.90
N HIS A 132 -6.14 -4.50 -4.68
CA HIS A 132 -6.56 -5.45 -3.67
C HIS A 132 -5.58 -5.37 -2.52
N GLU A 133 -6.04 -4.95 -1.35
CA GLU A 133 -5.27 -4.95 -0.10
C GLU A 133 -5.74 -6.12 0.75
N PHE A 134 -4.95 -7.18 0.86
CA PHE A 134 -5.14 -8.22 1.86
C PHE A 134 -4.41 -7.81 3.13
N VAL A 135 -5.15 -7.53 4.19
CA VAL A 135 -4.60 -7.20 5.50
C VAL A 135 -4.62 -8.44 6.40
N ASP A 136 -3.69 -8.53 7.36
CA ASP A 136 -3.93 -9.36 8.53
C ASP A 136 -5.14 -8.79 9.32
N SER A 137 -6.25 -9.52 9.22
CA SER A 137 -7.54 -9.14 9.81
C SER A 137 -7.48 -9.11 11.33
N LEU A 138 -6.69 -9.98 11.96
CA LEU A 138 -6.60 -10.02 13.42
C LEU A 138 -5.89 -8.77 13.95
N SER A 139 -4.78 -8.39 13.33
CA SER A 139 -4.05 -7.16 13.66
C SER A 139 -4.89 -5.91 13.39
N THR A 140 -5.72 -5.94 12.34
CA THR A 140 -6.65 -4.86 12.01
C THR A 140 -7.77 -4.72 13.05
N GLU A 141 -8.37 -5.82 13.48
CA GLU A 141 -9.42 -5.85 14.50
C GLU A 141 -8.90 -5.40 15.87
N ARG A 142 -7.71 -5.86 16.27
CA ARG A 142 -7.06 -5.43 17.53
C ARG A 142 -6.87 -3.92 17.57
N ARG A 143 -6.35 -3.34 16.49
CA ARG A 143 -6.22 -1.88 16.38
C ARG A 143 -7.57 -1.17 16.47
N ALA A 144 -8.61 -1.68 15.82
CA ALA A 144 -9.95 -1.08 15.88
C ALA A 144 -10.55 -1.11 17.30
N ALA A 145 -10.23 -2.14 18.09
CA ALA A 145 -10.63 -2.28 19.48
C ALA A 145 -9.74 -1.48 20.47
N GLY A 146 -8.72 -0.77 19.99
CA GLY A 146 -7.75 -0.06 20.84
C GLY A 146 -6.69 -0.97 21.49
N GLY A 147 -6.59 -2.22 21.04
CA GLY A 147 -5.58 -3.19 21.48
C GLY A 147 -4.26 -3.05 20.73
N THR A 148 -3.18 -3.47 21.41
CA THR A 148 -1.83 -3.70 20.86
C THR A 148 -1.79 -4.90 19.94
#